data_AF-A0A139KP65-F1
#
_entry.id   AF-A0A139KP65-F1
#
_cell.length_a   1.000
_cell.length_b   1.000
_cell.length_c   1.000
_cell.angle_alpha   90.00
_cell.angle_beta   90.00
_cell.angle_gamma   90.00
#
_symmetry.space_group_name_H-M   'P 1'
#
loop_
_entity.id
_entity.type
_entity.pdbx_description
1 polymer ?
#
loop_
_entity_poly.entity_id
_entity_poly.type
_entity_poly.pdbx_seq_one_letter_code
_entity_poly.pdbx_strand_id
1 'polypeptide(L)'
;MEVKKSPKADLEGKKSTWLLVGYVVVLAFMFVAFEWTQRDVKIDTSQAVADVVFEEEIIPITETPEQAAPPPPEAPKVAELLEIVDDKADIEETTTIINEDNQARVEVKYVPVQVVEEEPEEQTIFEVVENMPDFPGGQAALMQYLAKNIKYPTIAQENGTQGRVIVQFVVNRDGSIVDAKVVRSVDPYLDKEALRVINTMPKWKPGMQRGKPVRVKFTVPVMFRLQ
;
A
#
# COMPACT_ATOMS: atom_id res chain seq x y z
N MET A 1 38.19 -33.03 75.61
CA MET A 1 36.79 -32.64 75.37
C MET A 1 36.21 -33.61 74.35
N GLU A 2 35.46 -34.59 74.80
CA GLU A 2 34.82 -35.57 73.91
C GLU A 2 33.59 -34.95 73.28
N VAL A 3 33.52 -34.99 71.95
CA VAL A 3 32.42 -34.43 71.18
C VAL A 3 31.23 -35.36 71.28
N LYS A 4 30.26 -35.00 72.14
CA LYS A 4 28.92 -35.61 72.18
C LYS A 4 28.15 -35.27 70.90
N LYS A 5 28.45 -35.93 69.78
CA LYS A 5 27.55 -35.93 68.61
C LYS A 5 26.72 -37.20 68.65
N SER A 6 25.41 -37.04 68.92
CA SER A 6 24.49 -38.17 68.92
C SER A 6 24.32 -38.71 67.49
N PRO A 7 24.35 -40.03 67.25
CA PRO A 7 24.19 -40.63 65.91
C PRO A 7 22.86 -40.28 65.24
N LYS A 8 21.85 -39.92 66.03
CA LYS A 8 20.52 -39.52 65.54
C LYS A 8 20.50 -38.14 64.86
N ALA A 9 21.55 -37.34 65.01
CA ALA A 9 21.69 -36.02 64.39
C ALA A 9 22.56 -36.03 63.13
N ASP A 10 23.01 -37.21 62.68
CA ASP A 10 23.74 -37.34 61.43
C ASP A 10 22.77 -37.27 60.22
N LEU A 11 22.82 -36.14 59.52
CA LEU A 11 21.95 -35.83 58.39
C LEU A 11 22.61 -36.14 57.03
N GLU A 12 23.84 -36.64 57.01
CA GLU A 12 24.60 -36.80 55.76
C GLU A 12 23.95 -37.78 54.79
N GLY A 13 23.41 -38.90 55.30
CA GLY A 13 22.68 -39.87 54.48
C GLY A 13 21.36 -39.35 53.89
N LYS A 14 20.81 -38.27 54.45
CA LYS A 14 19.56 -37.64 53.99
C LYS A 14 19.79 -36.40 53.13
N LYS A 15 21.05 -35.97 52.92
CA LYS A 15 21.39 -34.81 52.08
C LYS A 15 20.85 -34.96 50.66
N SER A 16 21.00 -36.15 50.06
CA SER A 16 20.49 -36.44 48.71
C SER A 16 18.95 -36.38 48.65
N THR A 17 18.26 -36.91 49.66
CA THR A 17 16.78 -36.83 49.72
C THR A 17 16.30 -35.38 49.89
N TRP A 18 17.00 -34.56 50.67
CA TRP A 18 16.66 -33.14 50.81
C TRP A 18 16.94 -32.34 49.54
N LEU A 19 18.01 -32.66 48.80
CA LEU A 19 18.31 -32.07 47.50
C LEU A 19 17.21 -32.42 46.48
N LEU A 20 16.81 -33.70 46.42
CA LEU A 20 15.76 -34.17 45.50
C LEU A 20 14.40 -33.54 45.81
N VAL A 21 14.03 -33.45 47.10
CA VAL A 21 12.81 -32.73 47.53
C VAL A 21 12.88 -31.26 47.14
N GLY A 22 14.03 -30.60 47.30
CA GLY A 22 14.24 -29.22 46.85
C GLY A 22 14.03 -29.05 45.33
N TYR A 23 14.55 -29.99 44.53
CA TYR A 23 14.37 -29.96 43.07
C TYR A 23 12.90 -30.10 42.66
N VAL A 24 12.14 -30.98 43.31
CA VAL A 24 10.70 -31.12 43.08
C VAL A 24 9.95 -29.83 43.41
N VAL A 25 10.31 -29.15 44.49
CA VAL A 25 9.70 -27.87 44.88
C VAL A 25 10.04 -26.77 43.87
N VAL A 26 11.28 -26.68 43.40
CA VAL A 26 11.69 -25.70 42.38
C VAL A 26 10.97 -25.96 41.05
N LEU A 27 10.87 -27.21 40.62
CA LEU A 27 10.14 -27.57 39.40
C LEU A 27 8.64 -27.27 39.51
N ALA A 28 8.02 -27.55 40.67
CA ALA A 28 6.63 -27.22 40.92
C ALA A 28 6.39 -25.70 40.89
N PHE A 29 7.29 -24.92 41.51
CA PHE A 29 7.23 -23.46 41.46
C PHE A 29 7.41 -22.92 40.04
N MET A 30 8.34 -23.48 39.26
CA MET A 30 8.55 -23.11 37.86
C MET A 30 7.33 -23.46 37.00
N PHE A 31 6.72 -24.62 37.20
CA PHE A 31 5.49 -25.02 36.50
C PHE A 31 4.34 -24.06 36.81
N VAL A 32 4.13 -23.72 38.09
CA VAL A 32 3.14 -22.73 38.51
C VAL A 32 3.47 -21.35 37.91
N ALA A 33 4.73 -20.93 37.89
CA ALA A 33 5.13 -19.65 37.30
C ALA A 33 4.89 -19.59 35.77
N PHE A 34 5.11 -20.69 35.05
CA PHE A 34 4.81 -20.79 33.61
C PHE A 34 3.31 -20.87 33.30
N GLU A 35 2.49 -21.38 34.22
CA GLU A 35 1.03 -21.27 34.14
C GLU A 35 0.54 -19.89 34.59
N TRP A 36 1.28 -19.20 35.47
CA TRP A 36 0.92 -17.88 35.99
C TRP A 36 1.39 -16.73 35.09
N THR A 37 2.29 -16.98 34.14
CA THR A 37 2.62 -16.01 33.08
C THR A 37 1.48 -15.99 32.05
N GLN A 38 0.60 -15.00 32.23
CA GLN A 38 -0.54 -14.58 31.40
C GLN A 38 -0.83 -15.40 30.12
N ARG A 39 -1.43 -16.59 30.28
CA ARG A 39 -2.25 -17.22 29.24
C ARG A 39 -3.69 -16.72 29.35
N ASP A 40 -3.87 -15.43 29.14
CA ASP A 40 -5.11 -14.75 28.76
C ASP A 40 -4.92 -13.25 28.99
N VAL A 41 -4.03 -12.62 28.21
CA VAL A 41 -4.32 -11.23 27.82
C VAL A 41 -5.47 -11.33 26.83
N LYS A 42 -6.70 -11.42 27.33
CA LYS A 42 -7.86 -11.04 26.53
C LYS A 42 -7.71 -9.53 26.31
N ILE A 43 -7.08 -9.19 25.19
CA ILE A 43 -7.07 -7.81 24.69
C ILE A 43 -8.53 -7.50 24.39
N ASP A 44 -9.17 -6.78 25.30
CA ASP A 44 -10.47 -6.20 25.08
C ASP A 44 -10.30 -5.10 24.02
N THR A 45 -10.41 -5.50 22.74
CA THR A 45 -10.31 -4.63 21.56
C THR A 45 -11.53 -3.70 21.42
N SER A 46 -12.24 -3.43 22.52
CA SER A 46 -13.32 -2.45 22.55
C SER A 46 -12.84 -1.05 22.97
N GLN A 47 -11.68 -0.94 23.63
CA GLN A 47 -11.07 0.36 23.99
C GLN A 47 -9.79 0.71 23.21
N ALA A 48 -9.21 -0.22 22.45
CA ALA A 48 -8.01 0.01 21.63
C ALA A 48 -8.25 0.87 20.37
N VAL A 49 -9.45 1.44 20.20
CA VAL A 49 -9.76 2.42 19.14
C VAL A 49 -9.67 3.87 19.64
N ALA A 50 -9.42 4.10 20.93
CA ALA A 50 -9.39 5.45 21.50
C ALA A 50 -7.98 6.03 21.74
N ASP A 51 -6.92 5.22 21.69
CA ASP A 51 -5.56 5.67 22.06
C ASP A 51 -4.47 5.13 21.12
N VAL A 52 -4.74 5.11 19.80
CA VAL A 52 -3.63 5.21 18.83
C VAL A 52 -3.26 6.69 18.73
N VAL A 53 -2.70 7.23 19.80
CA VAL A 53 -1.84 8.40 19.71
C VAL A 53 -0.60 7.89 19.00
N PHE A 54 -0.52 8.19 17.71
CA PHE A 54 0.73 8.16 17.00
C PHE A 54 1.67 9.13 17.72
N GLU A 55 2.51 8.63 18.61
CA GLU A 55 3.78 9.27 18.90
C GLU A 55 4.58 9.17 17.60
N GLU A 56 4.31 10.10 16.68
CA GLU A 56 5.27 10.47 15.67
C GLU A 56 6.52 10.91 16.44
N GLU A 57 7.48 10.01 16.56
CA GLU A 57 8.87 10.36 16.79
C GLU A 57 9.31 11.16 15.55
N ILE A 58 8.95 12.44 15.55
CA ILE A 58 9.36 13.44 14.58
C ILE A 58 10.88 13.44 14.58
N ILE A 59 11.46 12.82 13.55
CA ILE A 59 12.84 13.10 13.18
C ILE A 59 12.96 14.62 13.06
N PRO A 60 13.93 15.27 13.74
CA PRO A 60 14.10 16.71 13.61
C PRO A 60 14.39 17.01 12.14
N ILE A 61 13.45 17.70 11.50
CA ILE A 61 13.63 18.24 10.15
C ILE A 61 14.81 19.19 10.27
N THR A 62 15.95 18.79 9.71
CA THR A 62 17.01 19.75 9.42
C THR A 62 16.43 20.68 8.37
N GLU A 63 15.99 21.86 8.80
CA GLU A 63 15.66 22.95 7.90
C GLU A 63 16.90 23.19 7.04
N THR A 64 16.85 22.70 5.81
CA THR A 64 17.82 23.12 4.80
C THR A 64 17.50 24.59 4.59
N PRO A 65 18.42 25.54 4.88
CA PRO A 65 18.14 26.94 4.66
C PRO A 65 17.71 27.10 3.21
N GLU A 66 16.48 27.60 3.03
CA GLU A 66 15.91 27.87 1.73
C GLU A 66 16.82 28.88 1.05
N GLN A 67 17.71 28.38 0.17
CA GLN A 67 18.49 29.23 -0.68
C GLN A 67 17.47 29.92 -1.58
N ALA A 68 17.17 31.19 -1.26
CA ALA A 68 16.28 32.02 -2.03
C ALA A 68 16.66 31.83 -3.51
N ALA A 69 15.72 31.27 -4.28
CA ALA A 69 15.91 31.16 -5.71
C ALA A 69 16.28 32.55 -6.22
N PRO A 70 17.28 32.68 -7.12
CA PRO A 70 17.52 33.96 -7.76
C PRO A 70 16.17 34.45 -8.31
N PRO A 71 15.85 35.75 -8.14
CA PRO A 71 14.55 36.27 -8.51
C PRO A 71 14.23 35.83 -9.94
N PRO A 72 13.02 35.30 -10.20
CA PRO A 72 12.62 34.88 -11.53
C PRO A 72 12.95 36.01 -12.52
N PRO A 73 13.61 35.72 -13.65
CA PRO A 73 13.86 36.75 -14.66
C PRO A 73 12.53 37.42 -14.97
N GLU A 74 12.50 38.75 -14.87
CA GLU A 74 11.29 39.55 -15.09
C GLU A 74 10.65 39.11 -16.41
N ALA A 75 9.40 38.63 -16.34
CA ALA A 75 8.65 38.30 -17.54
C ALA A 75 8.67 39.54 -18.45
N PRO A 76 8.99 39.40 -19.76
CA PRO A 76 8.97 40.53 -20.66
C PRO A 76 7.58 41.16 -20.60
N LYS A 77 7.53 42.44 -20.19
CA LYS A 77 6.30 43.22 -20.11
C LYS A 77 5.64 43.19 -21.49
N VAL A 78 4.47 42.56 -21.57
CA VAL A 78 3.64 42.61 -22.76
C VAL A 78 3.26 44.07 -22.95
N ALA A 79 3.76 44.70 -24.00
CA ALA A 79 3.34 46.04 -24.39
C ALA A 79 1.89 45.95 -24.86
N GLU A 80 1.04 46.71 -24.19
CA GLU A 80 -0.37 46.92 -24.50
C GLU A 80 -0.46 48.08 -25.50
N LEU A 81 -0.84 47.82 -26.75
CA LEU A 81 -1.73 48.66 -27.54
C LEU A 81 -2.01 48.00 -28.90
N LEU A 82 -3.22 47.46 -29.07
CA LEU A 82 -3.88 47.45 -30.37
C LEU A 82 -5.15 48.25 -30.20
N GLU A 83 -5.08 49.53 -30.56
CA GLU A 83 -6.26 50.36 -30.76
C GLU A 83 -6.92 49.86 -32.06
N ILE A 84 -8.14 49.35 -31.93
CA ILE A 84 -8.95 48.95 -33.09
C ILE A 84 -9.39 50.24 -33.76
N VAL A 85 -8.68 50.61 -34.84
CA VAL A 85 -9.10 51.66 -35.75
C VAL A 85 -10.13 51.07 -36.71
N ASP A 86 -11.25 51.79 -36.84
CA ASP A 86 -12.37 51.50 -37.72
C ASP A 86 -11.94 51.22 -39.17
N ASP A 87 -12.55 50.19 -39.73
CA ASP A 87 -12.34 49.69 -41.08
C ASP A 87 -13.13 50.52 -42.10
N LYS A 88 -12.52 51.58 -42.64
CA LYS A 88 -12.94 52.26 -43.88
C LYS A 88 -11.75 52.97 -44.55
N ALA A 89 -11.18 52.37 -45.59
CA ALA A 89 -10.81 53.05 -46.83
C ALA A 89 -10.09 52.08 -47.80
N ASP A 90 -10.25 52.39 -49.09
CA ASP A 90 -9.88 51.65 -50.28
C ASP A 90 -8.47 51.05 -50.33
N ILE A 91 -8.42 49.91 -50.99
CA ILE A 91 -7.19 49.23 -51.42
C ILE A 91 -6.62 50.02 -52.59
N GLU A 92 -5.46 50.65 -52.42
CA GLU A 92 -4.60 51.03 -53.53
C GLU A 92 -3.28 50.26 -53.46
N GLU A 93 -3.05 49.43 -54.49
CA GLU A 93 -1.75 48.83 -54.76
C GLU A 93 -0.71 49.95 -54.94
N THR A 94 0.40 49.87 -54.20
CA THR A 94 1.64 50.52 -54.61
C THR A 94 2.80 49.60 -54.36
N THR A 95 3.36 49.13 -55.47
CA THR A 95 4.67 48.50 -55.57
C THR A 95 5.71 49.53 -55.15
N THR A 96 6.51 49.22 -54.12
CA THR A 96 7.77 49.94 -53.88
C THR A 96 8.95 48.98 -53.93
N ILE A 97 9.82 49.35 -54.85
CA ILE A 97 11.10 48.80 -55.26
C ILE A 97 12.07 48.74 -54.06
N ILE A 98 12.70 47.57 -53.93
CA ILE A 98 13.98 47.22 -53.27
C ILE A 98 14.86 48.40 -52.81
N ASN A 99 15.34 48.31 -51.57
CA ASN A 99 16.74 48.62 -51.25
C ASN A 99 17.28 47.67 -50.18
N GLU A 100 18.47 47.19 -50.49
CA GLU A 100 19.30 46.20 -49.83
C GLU A 100 19.97 46.84 -48.62
N ASP A 101 19.74 46.29 -47.42
CA ASP A 101 20.82 45.90 -46.51
C ASP A 101 20.26 45.48 -45.14
N ASN A 102 20.57 44.23 -44.80
CA ASN A 102 20.66 43.72 -43.44
C ASN A 102 19.38 43.68 -42.60
N GLN A 103 18.50 42.70 -42.89
CA GLN A 103 17.68 42.09 -41.86
C GLN A 103 17.75 40.57 -41.99
N ALA A 104 18.33 39.94 -40.97
CA ALA A 104 18.30 38.49 -40.80
C ALA A 104 16.86 38.00 -40.95
N ARG A 105 16.63 37.10 -41.89
CA ARG A 105 15.34 36.40 -42.05
C ARG A 105 15.01 35.72 -40.73
N VAL A 106 14.08 36.27 -39.97
CA VAL A 106 13.46 35.56 -38.85
C VAL A 106 12.58 34.49 -39.48
N GLU A 107 13.13 33.29 -39.59
CA GLU A 107 12.39 32.12 -40.03
C GLU A 107 11.41 31.76 -38.90
N VAL A 108 10.16 32.18 -39.05
CA VAL A 108 9.07 31.82 -38.12
C VAL A 108 8.80 30.33 -38.30
N LYS A 109 9.51 29.51 -37.53
CA LYS A 109 9.25 28.07 -37.44
C LYS A 109 7.94 27.89 -36.69
N TYR A 110 6.85 27.76 -37.45
CA TYR A 110 5.55 27.38 -36.93
C TYR A 110 5.67 26.03 -36.23
N VAL A 111 5.61 26.02 -34.90
CA VAL A 111 5.39 24.80 -34.13
C VAL A 111 3.87 24.61 -34.11
N PRO A 112 3.30 23.61 -34.82
CA PRO A 112 1.88 23.36 -34.72
C PRO A 112 1.54 23.08 -33.27
N VAL A 113 0.54 23.79 -32.75
CA VAL A 113 -0.04 23.54 -31.43
C VAL A 113 -0.46 22.06 -31.44
N GLN A 114 0.19 21.25 -30.60
CA GLN A 114 -0.24 19.87 -30.40
C GLN A 114 -1.61 19.94 -29.73
N VAL A 115 -2.66 19.65 -30.49
CA VAL A 115 -4.00 19.45 -29.95
C VAL A 115 -3.90 18.26 -29.02
N VAL A 116 -3.95 18.51 -27.71
CA VAL A 116 -4.07 17.46 -26.70
C VAL A 116 -5.46 16.86 -26.90
N GLU A 117 -5.51 15.72 -27.58
CA GLU A 117 -6.71 14.92 -27.73
C GLU A 117 -7.13 14.48 -26.31
N GLU A 118 -8.27 14.99 -25.83
CA GLU A 118 -8.88 14.49 -24.58
C GLU A 118 -9.20 13.02 -24.79
N GLU A 119 -8.43 12.11 -24.18
CA GLU A 119 -8.76 10.70 -24.15
C GLU A 119 -10.18 10.53 -23.59
N PRO A 120 -11.03 9.68 -24.20
CA PRO A 120 -12.37 9.46 -23.70
C PRO A 120 -12.32 9.01 -22.24
N GLU A 121 -13.08 9.68 -21.37
CA GLU A 121 -13.17 9.42 -19.90
C GLU A 121 -13.45 7.94 -19.56
N GLU A 122 -13.85 7.13 -20.54
CA GLU A 122 -14.19 5.72 -20.41
C GLU A 122 -13.03 4.81 -20.00
N GLN A 123 -11.78 5.21 -20.26
CA GLN A 123 -10.62 4.36 -19.97
C GLN A 123 -9.90 4.70 -18.66
N THR A 124 -10.33 5.75 -17.98
CA THR A 124 -9.69 6.18 -16.73
C THR A 124 -9.90 5.14 -15.62
N ILE A 125 -8.80 4.57 -15.11
CA ILE A 125 -8.78 3.67 -13.97
C ILE A 125 -8.47 4.50 -12.73
N PHE A 126 -9.43 4.59 -11.82
CA PHE A 126 -9.27 5.32 -10.57
C PHE A 126 -8.57 4.46 -9.53
N GLU A 127 -7.70 5.06 -8.72
CA GLU A 127 -7.05 4.37 -7.58
C GLU A 127 -7.80 4.61 -6.27
N VAL A 128 -8.34 5.82 -6.10
CA VAL A 128 -9.13 6.22 -4.94
C VAL A 128 -10.42 6.86 -5.44
N VAL A 129 -11.55 6.43 -4.87
CA VAL A 129 -12.89 6.89 -5.20
C VAL A 129 -13.69 7.08 -3.92
N GLU A 130 -14.79 7.83 -4.01
CA GLU A 130 -15.69 8.08 -2.86
C GLU A 130 -16.22 6.78 -2.25
N ASN A 131 -16.60 5.80 -3.09
CA ASN A 131 -17.02 4.48 -2.63
C ASN A 131 -16.16 3.41 -3.29
N MET A 132 -15.34 2.72 -2.50
CA MET A 132 -14.50 1.64 -2.99
C MET A 132 -15.34 0.43 -3.45
N PRO A 133 -14.83 -0.36 -4.41
CA PRO A 133 -15.44 -1.64 -4.75
C PRO A 133 -15.53 -2.57 -3.54
N ASP A 134 -16.61 -3.35 -3.46
CA ASP A 134 -16.84 -4.27 -2.36
C ASP A 134 -17.26 -5.66 -2.87
N PHE A 135 -16.79 -6.70 -2.19
CA PHE A 135 -17.16 -8.08 -2.51
C PHE A 135 -18.62 -8.32 -2.11
N PRO A 136 -19.39 -9.16 -2.83
CA PRO A 136 -20.73 -9.53 -2.39
C PRO A 136 -20.71 -10.19 -1.00
N GLY A 137 -21.21 -9.48 0.00
CA GLY A 137 -21.16 -9.90 1.42
C GLY A 137 -20.02 -9.27 2.23
N GLY A 138 -19.28 -8.33 1.66
CA GLY A 138 -18.22 -7.58 2.33
C GLY A 138 -16.90 -8.33 2.44
N GLN A 139 -15.97 -7.75 3.20
CA GLN A 139 -14.63 -8.29 3.38
C GLN A 139 -14.61 -9.66 4.08
N ALA A 140 -15.55 -9.92 5.00
CA ALA A 140 -15.66 -11.21 5.69
C ALA A 140 -16.00 -12.34 4.70
N ALA A 141 -16.95 -12.10 3.78
CA ALA A 141 -17.31 -13.05 2.74
C ALA A 141 -16.18 -13.29 1.74
N LEU A 142 -15.40 -12.24 1.40
CA LEU A 142 -14.20 -12.38 0.59
C LEU A 142 -13.18 -13.32 1.25
N MET A 143 -12.88 -13.13 2.53
CA MET A 143 -11.93 -13.98 3.26
C MET A 143 -12.40 -15.44 3.32
N GLN A 144 -13.69 -15.67 3.54
CA GLN A 144 -14.26 -17.03 3.51
C GLN A 144 -14.21 -17.64 2.10
N TYR A 145 -14.51 -16.84 1.06
CA TYR A 145 -14.42 -17.28 -0.32
C TYR A 145 -12.99 -17.70 -0.67
N LEU A 146 -12.00 -16.88 -0.31
CA LEU A 146 -10.59 -17.18 -0.51
C LEU A 146 -10.22 -18.48 0.23
N ALA A 147 -10.52 -18.59 1.52
CA ALA A 147 -10.21 -19.79 2.29
C ALA A 147 -10.84 -21.08 1.72
N LYS A 148 -12.05 -20.99 1.13
CA LYS A 148 -12.75 -22.13 0.54
C LYS A 148 -12.26 -22.51 -0.86
N ASN A 149 -11.84 -21.52 -1.66
CA ASN A 149 -11.52 -21.73 -3.08
C ASN A 149 -10.02 -21.86 -3.36
N ILE A 150 -9.17 -21.45 -2.43
CA ILE A 150 -7.72 -21.63 -2.52
C ILE A 150 -7.37 -23.11 -2.38
N LYS A 151 -6.62 -23.62 -3.35
CA LYS A 151 -6.04 -24.97 -3.33
C LYS A 151 -4.53 -24.85 -3.30
N TYR A 152 -3.92 -25.33 -2.23
CA TYR A 152 -2.48 -25.26 -2.08
C TYR A 152 -1.78 -26.16 -3.12
N PRO A 153 -0.92 -25.64 -4.01
CA PRO A 153 -0.21 -26.46 -5.00
C PRO A 153 0.71 -27.48 -4.31
N THR A 154 0.71 -28.74 -4.77
CA THR A 154 1.51 -29.82 -4.16
C THR A 154 3.00 -29.48 -4.09
N ILE A 155 3.55 -28.89 -5.15
CA ILE A 155 4.97 -28.48 -5.23
C ILE A 155 5.30 -27.44 -4.14
N ALA A 156 4.41 -26.49 -3.89
CA ALA A 156 4.61 -25.49 -2.84
C ALA A 156 4.44 -26.08 -1.42
N GLN A 157 3.63 -27.14 -1.28
CA GLN A 157 3.50 -27.88 -0.01
C GLN A 157 4.77 -28.67 0.31
N GLU A 158 5.31 -29.40 -0.67
CA GLU A 158 6.54 -30.20 -0.53
C GLU A 158 7.74 -29.32 -0.19
N ASN A 159 7.81 -28.12 -0.79
CA ASN A 159 8.86 -27.14 -0.54
C ASN A 159 8.65 -26.32 0.75
N GLY A 160 7.57 -26.55 1.50
CA GLY A 160 7.28 -25.81 2.73
C GLY A 160 7.04 -24.30 2.52
N THR A 161 6.76 -23.86 1.29
CA THR A 161 6.77 -22.44 0.94
C THR A 161 5.47 -21.77 1.31
N GLN A 162 5.49 -20.85 2.28
CA GLN A 162 4.33 -20.10 2.79
C GLN A 162 4.51 -18.60 2.59
N GLY A 163 3.41 -17.85 2.63
CA GLY A 163 3.49 -16.39 2.61
C GLY A 163 2.23 -15.68 2.16
N ARG A 164 2.38 -14.39 1.88
CA ARG A 164 1.30 -13.52 1.40
C ARG A 164 1.61 -13.06 -0.02
N VAL A 165 0.79 -13.51 -0.97
CA VAL A 165 0.82 -13.03 -2.36
C VAL A 165 -0.09 -11.82 -2.47
N ILE A 166 0.40 -10.71 -3.03
CA ILE A 166 -0.39 -9.50 -3.23
C ILE A 166 -0.82 -9.43 -4.68
N VAL A 167 -2.13 -9.48 -4.93
CA VAL A 167 -2.71 -9.40 -6.28
C VAL A 167 -3.44 -8.08 -6.43
N GLN A 168 -3.15 -7.38 -7.53
CA GLN A 168 -3.85 -6.17 -7.95
C GLN A 168 -4.69 -6.49 -9.17
N PHE A 169 -5.91 -5.98 -9.23
CA PHE A 169 -6.82 -6.14 -10.35
C PHE A 169 -7.69 -4.90 -10.50
N VAL A 170 -8.42 -4.81 -11.61
CA VAL A 170 -9.35 -3.71 -11.88
C VAL A 170 -10.77 -4.24 -11.80
N VAL A 171 -11.60 -3.60 -10.98
CA VAL A 171 -13.04 -3.83 -10.94
C VAL A 171 -13.70 -2.90 -11.95
N ASN A 172 -14.39 -3.48 -12.93
CA ASN A 172 -15.13 -2.75 -13.95
C ASN A 172 -16.44 -2.17 -13.39
N ARG A 173 -17.06 -1.28 -14.18
CA ARG A 173 -18.35 -0.66 -13.88
C ARG A 173 -19.50 -1.66 -13.70
N ASP A 174 -19.38 -2.84 -14.31
CA ASP A 174 -20.35 -3.95 -14.22
C ASP A 174 -20.04 -4.93 -13.07
N GLY A 175 -18.98 -4.66 -12.30
CA GLY A 175 -18.50 -5.54 -11.24
C GLY A 175 -17.63 -6.71 -11.70
N SER A 176 -17.33 -6.83 -13.00
CA SER A 176 -16.39 -7.84 -13.49
C SER A 176 -14.95 -7.47 -13.11
N ILE A 177 -14.10 -8.48 -12.98
CA ILE A 177 -12.69 -8.31 -12.65
C ILE A 177 -11.87 -8.49 -13.92
N VAL A 178 -10.96 -7.55 -14.17
CA VAL A 178 -10.04 -7.57 -15.31
C VAL A 178 -8.63 -7.19 -14.88
N ASP A 179 -7.65 -7.46 -15.73
CA ASP A 179 -6.25 -7.07 -15.55
C ASP A 179 -5.63 -7.49 -14.20
N ALA A 180 -5.94 -8.71 -13.75
CA ALA A 180 -5.36 -9.27 -12.53
C ALA A 180 -3.86 -9.55 -12.71
N LYS A 181 -3.05 -8.93 -11.85
CA LYS A 181 -1.58 -9.04 -11.84
C LYS A 181 -1.06 -9.22 -10.41
N VAL A 182 0.02 -9.99 -10.28
CA VAL A 182 0.71 -10.14 -8.99
C VAL A 182 1.68 -8.98 -8.82
N VAL A 183 1.53 -8.23 -7.73
CA VAL A 183 2.40 -7.10 -7.36
C VAL A 183 3.52 -7.57 -6.44
N ARG A 184 3.21 -8.53 -5.55
CA ARG A 184 4.20 -9.16 -4.67
C ARG A 184 4.08 -10.66 -4.78
N SER A 185 5.10 -11.24 -5.40
CA SER A 185 5.27 -12.69 -5.55
C SER A 185 5.88 -13.29 -4.28
N VAL A 186 5.53 -14.55 -4.01
CA VAL A 186 6.21 -15.39 -3.01
C VAL A 186 6.83 -16.59 -3.72
N ASP A 187 6.01 -17.29 -4.50
CA ASP A 187 6.42 -18.45 -5.27
C ASP A 187 5.56 -18.55 -6.53
N PRO A 188 6.13 -18.90 -7.71
CA PRO A 188 5.38 -18.95 -8.96
C PRO A 188 4.16 -19.89 -8.95
N TYR A 189 4.17 -20.95 -8.14
CA TYR A 189 3.03 -21.86 -8.03
C TYR A 189 1.91 -21.24 -7.19
N LEU A 190 2.26 -20.55 -6.09
CA LEU A 190 1.29 -19.81 -5.28
C LEU A 190 0.67 -18.65 -6.05
N ASP A 191 1.48 -17.95 -6.85
CA ASP A 191 1.04 -16.82 -7.68
C ASP A 191 0.00 -17.25 -8.72
N LYS A 192 0.24 -18.38 -9.41
CA LYS A 192 -0.72 -18.95 -10.37
C LYS A 192 -2.05 -19.30 -9.71
N GLU A 193 -2.00 -19.88 -8.53
CA GLU A 193 -3.20 -20.24 -7.78
C GLU A 193 -3.94 -18.99 -7.30
N ALA A 194 -3.23 -17.98 -6.81
CA ALA A 194 -3.81 -16.71 -6.42
C ALA A 194 -4.53 -16.04 -7.60
N LEU A 195 -3.88 -15.96 -8.77
CA LEU A 195 -4.49 -15.41 -9.99
C LEU A 195 -5.73 -16.20 -10.42
N ARG A 196 -5.69 -17.54 -10.34
CA ARG A 196 -6.85 -18.40 -10.66
C ARG A 196 -8.04 -18.05 -9.77
N VAL A 197 -7.85 -18.00 -8.45
CA VAL A 197 -8.94 -17.73 -7.49
C VAL A 197 -9.52 -16.33 -7.70
N ILE A 198 -8.67 -15.32 -7.89
CA ILE A 198 -9.09 -13.94 -8.13
C ILE A 198 -9.93 -13.83 -9.41
N ASN A 199 -9.52 -14.47 -10.50
CA ASN A 199 -10.27 -14.45 -11.77
C ASN A 199 -11.59 -15.24 -11.72
N THR A 200 -11.75 -16.19 -10.78
CA THR A 200 -12.98 -16.97 -10.61
C THR A 200 -13.98 -16.34 -9.64
N MET A 201 -13.68 -15.15 -9.09
CA MET A 201 -14.56 -14.49 -8.15
C MET A 201 -15.90 -14.09 -8.78
N PRO A 202 -17.00 -14.07 -8.00
CA PRO A 202 -18.28 -13.52 -8.45
C PRO A 202 -18.16 -12.03 -8.76
N LYS A 203 -19.20 -11.46 -9.40
CA LYS A 203 -19.27 -10.02 -9.68
C LYS A 203 -19.22 -9.21 -8.38
N TRP A 204 -18.36 -8.20 -8.36
CA TRP A 204 -18.19 -7.26 -7.26
C TRP A 204 -19.21 -6.13 -7.34
N LYS A 205 -19.42 -5.42 -6.24
CA LYS A 205 -20.05 -4.10 -6.28
C LYS A 205 -19.02 -3.12 -6.87
N PRO A 206 -19.32 -2.42 -7.97
CA PRO A 206 -18.39 -1.48 -8.58
C PRO A 206 -18.14 -0.29 -7.65
N GLY A 207 -16.99 0.35 -7.81
CA GLY A 207 -16.73 1.61 -7.13
C GLY A 207 -17.60 2.73 -7.71
N MET A 208 -18.00 3.68 -6.86
CA MET A 208 -18.84 4.82 -7.26
C MET A 208 -18.08 6.13 -7.06
N GLN A 209 -18.12 6.99 -8.06
CA GLN A 209 -17.58 8.34 -8.04
C GLN A 209 -18.63 9.31 -8.57
N ARG A 210 -19.01 10.33 -7.79
CA ARG A 210 -20.06 11.30 -8.20
C ARG A 210 -21.38 10.60 -8.61
N GLY A 211 -21.72 9.50 -7.92
CA GLY A 211 -22.90 8.70 -8.21
C GLY A 211 -22.85 7.84 -9.49
N LYS A 212 -21.71 7.79 -10.20
CA LYS A 212 -21.51 6.96 -11.40
C LYS A 212 -20.57 5.78 -11.10
N PRO A 213 -20.84 4.57 -11.64
CA PRO A 213 -19.93 3.45 -11.51
C PRO A 213 -18.66 3.70 -12.34
N VAL A 214 -17.49 3.52 -11.73
CA VAL A 214 -16.19 3.76 -12.36
C VAL A 214 -15.29 2.53 -12.27
N ARG A 215 -14.28 2.46 -13.14
CA ARG A 215 -13.27 1.39 -13.10
C ARG A 215 -12.28 1.71 -11.99
N VAL A 216 -12.10 0.79 -11.05
CA VAL A 216 -11.25 1.03 -9.88
C VAL A 216 -10.21 -0.05 -9.74
N LYS A 217 -8.97 0.35 -9.49
CA LYS A 217 -7.86 -0.54 -9.16
C LYS A 217 -7.98 -0.97 -7.70
N PHE A 218 -8.00 -2.27 -7.46
CA PHE A 218 -8.14 -2.87 -6.14
C PHE A 218 -7.03 -3.87 -5.88
N THR A 219 -6.61 -4.00 -4.63
CA THR A 219 -5.51 -4.88 -4.23
C THR A 219 -5.93 -5.79 -3.09
N VAL A 220 -5.75 -7.09 -3.24
CA VAL A 220 -6.13 -8.11 -2.25
C VAL A 220 -4.90 -8.92 -1.83
N PRO A 221 -4.64 -9.03 -0.51
CA PRO A 221 -3.66 -9.97 0.01
C PRO A 221 -4.23 -11.39 0.10
N VAL A 222 -3.60 -12.34 -0.58
CA VAL A 222 -3.93 -13.78 -0.51
C VAL A 222 -2.91 -14.47 0.40
N MET A 223 -3.38 -15.05 1.49
CA MET A 223 -2.53 -15.69 2.50
C MET A 223 -2.48 -17.21 2.28
N PHE A 224 -1.28 -17.74 2.13
CA PHE A 224 -1.00 -19.18 2.06
C PHE A 224 -0.28 -19.62 3.33
N ARG A 225 -0.91 -20.54 4.07
CA ARG A 225 -0.36 -21.17 5.27
C ARG A 225 -0.54 -22.68 5.14
N LEU A 226 0.51 -23.45 5.40
CA LEU A 226 0.37 -24.90 5.56
C LEU A 226 -0.30 -25.15 6.90
N GLN A 227 -1.22 -26.10 6.91
CA GLN A 227 -1.85 -26.60 8.12
C GLN A 227 -1.01 -27.71 8.75
#